data_AF-A0A286Y3S7-F1
#
_entry.id   AF-A0A286Y3S7-F1
#
_cell.length_a   1.000
_cell.length_b   1.000
_cell.length_c   1.000
_cell.angle_alpha   90.00
_cell.angle_beta   90.00
_cell.angle_gamma   90.00
#
_symmetry.space_group_name_H-M   'P 1'
#
loop_
_entity.id
_entity.type
_entity.pdbx_description
1 polymer ?
#
loop_
_entity_poly.entity_id
_entity_poly.type
_entity_poly.pdbx_seq_one_letter_code
_entity_poly.pdbx_strand_id
1 'polypeptide(L)'
;MFSAGAESLLHQAREIQDEELQRFCSRVSKLLQEDLGPATVDALQRLFLIVSATKYARRLEKTCVDLLQATLSLSTCSEQVQVLCAAILREMSPFSALTLSCDHMQNPHQLSLVASVLLAQGDRREEVRSVNQRIFAILESRQPEGPSLRPLLPVLSRVVGLAPGTLQEDQASLLSKRLVDWLRYARVQQGTSHSGGFFSTPRARQSGPITEVDGAVASDFFTVLSMGQHFTEDQWLNVQAFSMLQTWLLLSSPEGPGTADAEDRSELEGSTLSVLSAASAGRQLLPQERLRKVAFEYCQRLIEQSNRR
;
A
#
# COMPACT_ATOMS: atom_id res chain seq x y z
N MET A 1 -7.27 18.95 21.60
CA MET A 1 -6.95 20.37 21.31
C MET A 1 -5.47 20.45 21.00
N PHE A 2 -5.07 21.22 19.99
CA PHE A 2 -3.66 21.42 19.67
C PHE A 2 -2.99 22.27 20.76
N SER A 3 -1.68 22.14 20.93
CA SER A 3 -0.94 23.06 21.81
C SER A 3 -0.91 24.46 21.19
N ALA A 4 -0.82 25.51 22.01
CA ALA A 4 -0.77 26.89 21.52
C ALA A 4 0.38 27.12 20.50
N GLY A 5 1.49 26.39 20.64
CA GLY A 5 2.59 26.41 19.67
C GLY A 5 2.22 25.80 18.33
N ALA A 6 1.48 24.68 18.32
CA ALA A 6 1.02 24.05 17.07
C ALA A 6 -0.04 24.90 16.35
N GLU A 7 -0.93 25.57 17.11
CA GLU A 7 -1.91 26.50 16.54
C GLU A 7 -1.23 27.71 15.90
N SER A 8 -0.19 28.26 16.55
CA SER A 8 0.61 29.36 16.00
C SER A 8 1.30 28.98 14.68
N LEU A 9 1.91 27.79 14.61
CA LEU A 9 2.54 27.30 13.37
C LEU A 9 1.54 27.12 12.23
N LEU A 10 0.33 26.60 12.53
CA LEU A 10 -0.73 26.47 11.54
C LEU A 10 -1.24 27.83 11.06
N HIS A 11 -1.33 28.81 11.95
CA HIS A 11 -1.72 30.17 11.60
C HIS A 11 -0.70 30.79 10.64
N GLN A 12 0.60 30.71 10.97
CA GLN A 12 1.69 31.19 10.11
C GLN A 12 1.69 30.49 8.74
N ALA A 13 1.51 29.17 8.72
CA ALA A 13 1.45 28.39 7.47
C ALA A 13 0.25 28.79 6.58
N ARG A 14 -0.86 29.25 7.16
CA ARG A 14 -2.03 29.73 6.43
C ARG A 14 -1.86 31.16 5.91
N GLU A 15 -1.22 32.02 6.69
CA GLU A 15 -1.09 33.44 6.38
C GLU A 15 0.16 33.81 5.57
N ILE A 16 1.08 32.87 5.34
CA ILE A 16 2.28 33.12 4.53
C ILE A 16 1.92 33.69 3.16
N GLN A 17 2.53 34.83 2.83
CA GLN A 17 2.35 35.55 1.57
C GLN A 17 3.06 34.84 0.41
N ASP A 18 2.61 35.09 -0.82
CA ASP A 18 3.17 34.42 -2.00
C ASP A 18 4.65 34.79 -2.23
N GLU A 19 5.08 36.02 -1.94
CA GLU A 19 6.49 36.42 -2.05
C GLU A 19 7.37 35.72 -1.01
N GLU A 20 6.84 35.53 0.21
CA GLU A 20 7.55 34.81 1.27
C GLU A 20 7.67 33.32 0.92
N LEU A 21 6.60 32.74 0.38
CA LEU A 21 6.59 31.36 -0.10
C LEU A 21 7.58 31.17 -1.26
N GLN A 22 7.67 32.11 -2.20
CA GLN A 22 8.65 32.07 -3.28
C GLN A 22 10.09 32.08 -2.74
N ARG A 23 10.43 33.02 -1.85
CA ARG A 23 11.76 33.06 -1.21
C ARG A 23 12.07 31.77 -0.47
N PHE A 24 11.07 31.20 0.21
CA PHE A 24 11.20 29.93 0.90
C PHE A 24 11.44 28.76 -0.07
N CYS A 25 10.71 28.69 -1.19
CA CYS A 25 10.92 27.71 -2.25
C CYS A 25 12.32 27.80 -2.87
N SER A 26 12.84 29.00 -3.09
CA SER A 26 14.21 29.18 -3.57
C SER A 26 15.24 28.66 -2.56
N ARG A 27 14.99 28.83 -1.25
CA ARG A 27 15.84 28.25 -0.19
C ARG A 27 15.80 26.73 -0.19
N VAL A 28 14.61 26.14 -0.28
CA VAL A 28 14.43 24.68 -0.37
C VAL A 28 15.14 24.13 -1.61
N SER A 29 15.03 24.83 -2.74
CA SER A 29 15.68 24.43 -4.00
C SER A 29 17.21 24.37 -3.86
N LYS A 30 17.83 25.34 -3.19
CA LYS A 30 19.28 25.32 -2.90
C LYS A 30 19.66 24.14 -2.01
N LEU A 31 18.89 23.90 -0.96
CA LEU A 31 19.13 22.78 -0.04
C LEU A 31 19.04 21.42 -0.74
N LEU A 32 18.07 21.24 -1.64
CA LEU A 32 17.93 20.02 -2.44
C LEU A 32 19.09 19.78 -3.42
N GLN A 33 19.79 20.84 -3.84
CA GLN A 33 20.94 20.76 -4.75
C GLN A 33 22.27 20.51 -4.02
N GLU A 34 22.41 21.02 -2.79
CA GLU A 34 23.68 21.00 -2.05
C GLU A 34 23.80 19.79 -1.11
N ASP A 35 22.97 19.73 -0.07
CA ASP A 35 23.09 18.72 1.00
C ASP A 35 21.72 18.18 1.41
N LEU A 36 21.54 16.86 1.34
CA LEU A 36 20.32 16.17 1.72
C LEU A 36 20.31 15.81 3.22
N GLY A 37 20.84 16.72 4.03
CA GLY A 37 20.97 16.60 5.47
C GLY A 37 19.73 17.00 6.28
N PRO A 38 19.86 17.15 7.62
CA PRO A 38 18.74 17.42 8.52
C PRO A 38 18.06 18.79 8.28
N ALA A 39 18.82 19.79 7.80
CA ALA A 39 18.26 21.10 7.46
C ALA A 39 17.27 21.00 6.28
N THR A 40 17.54 20.12 5.32
CA THR A 40 16.66 19.83 4.18
C THR A 40 15.38 19.17 4.65
N VAL A 41 15.48 18.23 5.60
CA VAL A 41 14.31 17.61 6.23
C VAL A 41 13.42 18.64 6.95
N ASP A 42 13.97 19.52 7.79
CA ASP A 42 13.19 20.58 8.48
C ASP A 42 12.53 21.52 7.46
N ALA A 43 13.26 21.92 6.42
CA ALA A 43 12.73 22.79 5.38
C ALA A 43 11.57 22.12 4.61
N LEU A 44 11.69 20.83 4.27
CA LEU A 44 10.64 20.07 3.59
C LEU A 44 9.43 19.81 4.50
N GLN A 45 9.63 19.53 5.79
CA GLN A 45 8.53 19.38 6.76
C GLN A 45 7.71 20.68 6.87
N ARG A 46 8.39 21.83 6.95
CA ARG A 46 7.73 23.14 6.93
C ARG A 46 7.02 23.40 5.61
N LEU A 47 7.64 23.06 4.48
CA LEU A 47 7.00 23.20 3.17
C LEU A 47 5.73 22.35 3.07
N PHE A 48 5.80 21.10 3.51
CA PHE A 48 4.65 20.20 3.56
C PHE A 48 3.52 20.77 4.42
N LEU A 49 3.85 21.33 5.60
CA LEU A 49 2.87 22.01 6.45
C LEU A 49 2.22 23.20 5.74
N ILE A 50 3.00 24.05 5.09
CA ILE A 50 2.50 25.24 4.36
C ILE A 50 1.53 24.83 3.25
N VAL A 51 1.89 23.82 2.47
CA VAL A 51 1.06 23.32 1.36
C VAL A 51 -0.23 22.67 1.88
N SER A 52 -0.14 21.90 2.97
CA SER A 52 -1.29 21.16 3.54
C SER A 52 -2.22 22.03 4.39
N ALA A 53 -1.74 23.18 4.90
CA ALA A 53 -2.50 23.99 5.85
C ALA A 53 -3.64 24.80 5.21
N THR A 54 -3.64 24.92 3.88
CA THR A 54 -4.61 25.73 3.13
C THR A 54 -5.58 24.89 2.33
N LYS A 55 -6.85 25.30 2.30
CA LYS A 55 -7.91 24.66 1.50
C LYS A 55 -7.71 24.84 -0.01
N TYR A 56 -6.97 25.87 -0.42
CA TYR A 56 -6.70 26.17 -1.83
C TYR A 56 -5.31 25.68 -2.21
N ALA A 57 -5.20 25.09 -3.40
CA ALA A 57 -3.93 24.64 -3.94
C ALA A 57 -2.99 25.85 -4.13
N ARG A 58 -1.95 25.93 -3.31
CA ARG A 58 -0.84 26.87 -3.52
C ARG A 58 -0.09 26.45 -4.78
N ARG A 59 0.57 27.38 -5.47
CA ARG A 59 1.44 27.06 -6.61
C ARG A 59 2.88 27.21 -6.19
N LEU A 60 3.63 26.10 -6.23
CA LEU A 60 5.06 26.13 -6.02
C LEU A 60 5.78 26.54 -7.30
N GLU A 61 6.96 27.13 -7.15
CA GLU A 61 7.82 27.48 -8.28
C GLU A 61 8.21 26.21 -9.06
N LYS A 62 8.19 26.29 -10.39
CA LYS A 62 8.53 25.16 -11.27
C LYS A 62 9.88 24.55 -10.93
N THR A 63 10.90 25.37 -10.68
CA THR A 63 12.25 24.94 -10.28
C THR A 63 12.23 24.05 -9.04
N CYS A 64 11.43 24.43 -8.03
CA CYS A 64 11.28 23.67 -6.79
C CYS A 64 10.60 22.32 -7.06
N VAL A 65 9.53 22.31 -7.86
CA VAL A 65 8.82 21.09 -8.24
C VAL A 65 9.72 20.13 -9.05
N ASP A 66 10.50 20.65 -9.99
CA ASP A 66 11.45 19.86 -10.78
C ASP A 66 12.52 19.20 -9.90
N LEU A 67 13.03 19.93 -8.90
CA LEU A 67 13.99 19.39 -7.93
C LEU A 67 13.35 18.33 -7.01
N LEU A 68 12.14 18.57 -6.50
CA LEU A 68 11.42 17.58 -5.69
C LEU A 68 11.22 16.26 -6.46
N GLN A 69 10.88 16.34 -7.74
CA GLN A 69 10.74 15.17 -8.62
C GLN A 69 12.10 14.47 -8.83
N ALA A 70 13.15 15.22 -9.15
CA ALA A 70 14.48 14.65 -9.33
C ALA A 70 14.98 13.95 -8.05
N THR A 71 14.81 14.58 -6.88
CA THR A 71 15.22 14.01 -5.58
C THR A 71 14.43 12.75 -5.24
N LEU A 72 13.13 12.69 -5.57
CA LEU A 72 12.33 11.48 -5.38
C LEU A 72 12.83 10.29 -6.22
N SER A 73 13.32 10.57 -7.43
CA SER A 73 13.88 9.54 -8.33
C SER A 73 15.31 9.12 -8.00
N LEU A 74 16.02 9.81 -7.10
CA LEU A 74 17.37 9.42 -6.66
C LEU A 74 17.32 8.25 -5.67
N SER A 75 17.91 7.11 -6.05
CA SER A 75 17.99 5.92 -5.20
C SER A 75 18.94 6.07 -4.00
N THR A 76 19.85 7.04 -4.03
CA THR A 76 20.86 7.31 -2.98
C THR A 76 20.38 8.26 -1.89
N CYS A 77 19.17 8.81 -2.02
CA CYS A 77 18.61 9.78 -1.08
C CYS A 77 18.13 9.11 0.22
N SER A 78 18.14 9.86 1.33
CA SER A 78 17.53 9.43 2.59
C SER A 78 16.03 9.18 2.42
N GLU A 79 15.53 8.09 3.02
CA GLU A 79 14.12 7.71 2.98
C GLU A 79 13.19 8.85 3.42
N GLN A 80 13.54 9.54 4.51
CA GLN A 80 12.74 10.64 5.04
C GLN A 80 12.57 11.79 4.05
N VAL A 81 13.63 12.13 3.30
CA VAL A 81 13.58 13.17 2.27
C VAL A 81 12.69 12.72 1.12
N GLN A 82 12.83 11.48 0.65
CA GLN A 82 11.97 10.93 -0.41
C GLN A 82 10.48 10.93 0.00
N VAL A 83 10.16 10.52 1.24
CA VAL A 83 8.79 10.54 1.76
C VAL A 83 8.22 11.95 1.76
N LEU A 84 8.99 12.94 2.23
CA LEU A 84 8.54 14.34 2.26
C LEU A 84 8.35 14.91 0.85
N CYS A 85 9.27 14.63 -0.09
CA CYS A 85 9.11 15.02 -1.48
C CYS A 85 7.82 14.43 -2.09
N ALA A 86 7.59 13.13 -1.90
CA ALA A 86 6.36 12.48 -2.37
C ALA A 86 5.11 13.07 -1.73
N ALA A 87 5.12 13.34 -0.41
CA ALA A 87 3.99 13.93 0.30
C ALA A 87 3.65 15.34 -0.21
N ILE A 88 4.65 16.20 -0.42
CA ILE A 88 4.46 17.55 -0.97
C ILE A 88 3.89 17.47 -2.38
N LEU A 89 4.48 16.66 -3.27
CA LEU A 89 4.00 16.52 -4.65
C LEU A 89 2.58 15.95 -4.72
N ARG A 90 2.24 15.02 -3.83
CA ARG A 90 0.90 14.44 -3.72
C ARG A 90 -0.13 15.47 -3.27
N GLU A 91 0.17 16.29 -2.28
CA GLU A 91 -0.74 17.34 -1.80
C GLU A 91 -0.99 18.41 -2.87
N MET A 92 0.02 18.66 -3.71
CA MET A 92 -0.06 19.59 -4.85
C MET A 92 -0.79 19.01 -6.07
N SER A 93 -1.22 17.75 -6.02
CA SER A 93 -1.87 17.07 -7.14
C SER A 93 -3.35 17.46 -7.27
N PRO A 94 -3.90 17.54 -8.50
CA PRO A 94 -3.25 17.30 -9.78
C PRO A 94 -2.51 18.54 -10.33
N PHE A 95 -1.37 18.34 -10.98
CA PHE A 95 -0.61 19.43 -11.62
C PHE A 95 -0.05 19.02 -12.99
N SER A 96 -0.01 19.96 -13.93
CA SER A 96 0.22 19.68 -15.36
C SER A 96 1.68 19.40 -15.74
N ALA A 97 2.63 19.82 -14.91
CA ALA A 97 4.08 19.76 -15.18
C ALA A 97 4.78 18.51 -14.63
N LEU A 98 4.05 17.43 -14.34
CA LEU A 98 4.64 16.19 -13.84
C LEU A 98 5.44 15.48 -14.95
N THR A 99 6.68 15.12 -14.63
CA THR A 99 7.64 14.40 -15.49
C THR A 99 8.10 13.06 -14.90
N LEU A 100 7.56 12.65 -13.74
CA LEU A 100 7.87 11.37 -13.10
C LEU A 100 7.44 10.16 -13.96
N SER A 101 8.27 9.11 -13.97
CA SER A 101 7.97 7.79 -14.56
C SER A 101 8.35 6.67 -13.58
N CYS A 102 7.62 5.56 -13.65
CA CYS A 102 7.88 4.35 -12.87
C CYS A 102 8.58 3.23 -13.65
N ASP A 103 8.81 3.38 -14.95
CA ASP A 103 9.12 2.26 -15.87
C ASP A 103 10.41 1.51 -15.49
N HIS A 104 11.40 2.22 -14.96
CA HIS A 104 12.72 1.70 -14.63
C HIS A 104 12.92 1.40 -13.14
N MET A 105 11.91 1.65 -12.28
CA MET A 105 12.05 1.57 -10.82
C MET A 105 12.02 0.12 -10.33
N GLN A 106 13.14 -0.40 -9.84
CA GLN A 106 13.22 -1.77 -9.30
C GLN A 106 12.92 -1.86 -7.80
N ASN A 107 13.18 -0.80 -7.04
CA ASN A 107 12.98 -0.77 -5.59
C ASN A 107 11.47 -0.61 -5.28
N PRO A 108 10.82 -1.57 -4.59
CA PRO A 108 9.41 -1.50 -4.24
C PRO A 108 9.03 -0.29 -3.39
N HIS A 109 9.91 0.15 -2.49
CA HIS A 109 9.68 1.31 -1.64
C HIS A 109 9.71 2.60 -2.45
N GLN A 110 10.72 2.76 -3.31
CA GLN A 110 10.78 3.95 -4.17
C GLN A 110 9.61 3.97 -5.17
N LEU A 111 9.25 2.81 -5.73
CA LEU A 111 8.08 2.68 -6.59
C LEU A 111 6.80 3.08 -5.84
N SER A 112 6.62 2.70 -4.57
CA SER A 112 5.41 3.07 -3.84
C SER A 112 5.29 4.57 -3.63
N LEU A 113 6.40 5.26 -3.36
CA LEU A 113 6.42 6.72 -3.22
C LEU A 113 6.11 7.42 -4.54
N VAL A 114 6.77 7.03 -5.64
CA VAL A 114 6.49 7.59 -6.98
C VAL A 114 5.06 7.30 -7.41
N ALA A 115 4.58 6.06 -7.22
CA ALA A 115 3.21 5.67 -7.54
C ALA A 115 2.19 6.48 -6.73
N SER A 116 2.48 6.84 -5.48
CA SER A 116 1.57 7.67 -4.68
C SER A 116 1.35 9.07 -5.29
N VAL A 117 2.35 9.62 -5.97
CA VAL A 117 2.27 10.91 -6.69
C VAL A 117 1.58 10.73 -8.04
N LEU A 118 1.92 9.67 -8.78
CA LEU A 118 1.30 9.36 -10.07
C LEU A 118 -0.21 9.11 -9.92
N LEU A 119 -0.61 8.25 -8.99
CA LEU A 119 -2.02 7.91 -8.74
C LEU A 119 -2.83 9.08 -8.17
N ALA A 120 -2.17 10.11 -7.60
CA ALA A 120 -2.82 11.33 -7.16
C ALA A 120 -3.17 12.29 -8.31
N GLN A 121 -2.57 12.11 -9.50
CA GLN A 121 -2.99 12.83 -10.71
C GLN A 121 -4.33 12.33 -11.26
N GLY A 122 -4.77 11.13 -10.83
CA GLY A 122 -5.83 10.36 -11.49
C GLY A 122 -5.28 9.53 -12.65
N ASP A 123 -6.11 9.24 -13.64
CA ASP A 123 -5.76 8.49 -14.85
C ASP A 123 -5.79 9.40 -16.09
N ARG A 124 -4.94 10.43 -16.11
CA ARG A 124 -4.96 11.46 -17.17
C ARG A 124 -4.03 11.12 -18.34
N ARG A 125 -2.95 10.41 -18.08
CA ARG A 125 -1.90 9.98 -19.02
C ARG A 125 -1.60 8.49 -18.85
N GLU A 126 -2.62 7.69 -18.53
CA GLU A 126 -2.50 6.25 -18.31
C GLU A 126 -1.55 5.89 -17.15
N GLU A 127 -1.42 6.78 -16.17
CA GLU A 127 -0.56 6.58 -15.00
C GLU A 127 -0.97 5.35 -14.19
N VAL A 128 -2.27 5.07 -14.12
CA VAL A 128 -2.78 3.90 -13.40
C VAL A 128 -2.32 2.62 -14.08
N ARG A 129 -2.32 2.59 -15.42
CA ARG A 129 -1.88 1.43 -16.21
C ARG A 129 -0.38 1.19 -16.11
N SER A 130 0.44 2.24 -16.20
CA SER A 130 1.91 2.11 -16.10
C SER A 130 2.35 1.63 -14.72
N VAL A 131 1.75 2.20 -13.65
CA VAL A 131 1.98 1.75 -12.27
C VAL A 131 1.55 0.30 -12.10
N ASN A 132 0.38 -0.08 -12.61
CA ASN A 132 -0.11 -1.45 -12.55
C ASN A 132 0.89 -2.44 -13.19
N GLN A 133 1.28 -2.19 -14.45
CA GLN A 133 2.23 -3.02 -15.17
C GLN A 133 3.56 -3.17 -14.42
N ARG A 134 4.07 -2.07 -13.85
CA ARG A 134 5.33 -2.10 -13.10
C ARG A 134 5.22 -2.90 -11.81
N ILE A 135 4.12 -2.78 -11.06
CA ILE A 135 3.89 -3.57 -9.84
C ILE A 135 3.87 -5.07 -10.18
N PHE A 136 3.14 -5.45 -11.23
CA PHE A 136 3.06 -6.85 -11.64
C PHE A 136 4.41 -7.41 -12.11
N ALA A 137 5.22 -6.63 -12.83
CA ALA A 137 6.58 -7.03 -13.17
C ALA A 137 7.45 -7.35 -11.93
N ILE A 138 7.27 -6.61 -10.83
CA ILE A 138 7.95 -6.90 -9.56
C ILE A 138 7.33 -8.12 -8.86
N LEU A 139 6.01 -8.25 -8.83
CA LEU A 139 5.30 -9.39 -8.20
C LEU A 139 5.57 -10.72 -8.89
N GLU A 140 5.83 -10.74 -10.19
CA GLU A 140 6.21 -11.93 -10.95
C GLU A 140 7.63 -12.40 -10.64
N SER A 141 8.51 -11.49 -10.21
CA SER A 141 9.88 -11.84 -9.87
C SER A 141 9.93 -12.84 -8.70
N ARG A 142 10.56 -14.00 -8.94
CA ARG A 142 10.66 -15.11 -7.98
C ARG A 142 11.89 -14.96 -7.08
N GLN A 143 12.06 -13.83 -6.41
CA GLN A 143 13.18 -13.64 -5.48
C GLN A 143 12.79 -14.14 -4.08
N PRO A 144 13.36 -15.26 -3.58
CA PRO A 144 13.05 -15.79 -2.24
C PRO A 144 13.52 -14.87 -1.10
N GLU A 145 14.50 -13.99 -1.38
CA GLU A 145 15.01 -12.92 -0.51
C GLU A 145 14.87 -11.55 -1.20
N GLY A 146 13.79 -11.37 -1.95
CA GLY A 146 13.51 -10.13 -2.67
C GLY A 146 13.24 -8.94 -1.73
N PRO A 147 13.31 -7.70 -2.25
CA PRO A 147 12.93 -6.52 -1.48
C PRO A 147 11.47 -6.62 -1.02
N SER A 148 11.19 -6.04 0.15
CA SER A 148 9.85 -6.08 0.77
C SER A 148 8.76 -5.64 -0.21
N LEU A 149 7.75 -6.48 -0.41
CA LEU A 149 6.58 -6.16 -1.25
C LEU A 149 5.51 -5.35 -0.51
N ARG A 150 5.66 -5.17 0.80
CA ARG A 150 4.70 -4.46 1.67
C ARG A 150 4.32 -3.06 1.17
N PRO A 151 5.24 -2.25 0.62
CA PRO A 151 4.88 -0.92 0.14
C PRO A 151 3.98 -0.94 -1.10
N LEU A 152 3.94 -2.06 -1.85
CA LEU A 152 3.21 -2.15 -3.12
C LEU A 152 1.74 -2.52 -2.95
N LEU A 153 1.37 -3.23 -1.87
CA LEU A 153 -0.01 -3.67 -1.67
C LEU A 153 -1.01 -2.50 -1.53
N PRO A 154 -0.75 -1.46 -0.71
CA PRO A 154 -1.63 -0.29 -0.66
C PRO A 154 -1.74 0.43 -2.02
N VAL A 155 -0.66 0.45 -2.80
CA VAL A 155 -0.66 1.05 -4.15
C VAL A 155 -1.53 0.23 -5.09
N LEU A 156 -1.42 -1.09 -5.05
CA LEU A 156 -2.25 -1.99 -5.85
C LEU A 156 -3.73 -1.87 -5.49
N SER A 157 -4.06 -1.77 -4.20
CA SER A 157 -5.42 -1.46 -3.73
C SER A 157 -5.94 -0.16 -4.34
N ARG A 158 -5.09 0.87 -4.41
CA ARG A 158 -5.45 2.16 -4.99
C ARG A 158 -5.62 2.10 -6.52
N VAL A 159 -4.74 1.42 -7.24
CA VAL A 159 -4.85 1.17 -8.69
C VAL A 159 -6.20 0.53 -9.00
N VAL A 160 -6.51 -0.51 -8.25
CA VAL A 160 -7.73 -1.29 -8.39
C VAL A 160 -8.99 -0.46 -8.09
N GLY A 161 -8.95 0.38 -7.06
CA GLY A 161 -10.05 1.29 -6.74
C GLY A 161 -10.22 2.44 -7.74
N LEU A 162 -9.15 2.88 -8.42
CA LEU A 162 -9.21 3.94 -9.43
C LEU A 162 -9.64 3.43 -10.79
N ALA A 163 -9.18 2.24 -11.19
CA ALA A 163 -9.46 1.66 -12.50
C ALA A 163 -9.58 0.13 -12.42
N PRO A 164 -10.73 -0.41 -11.98
CA PRO A 164 -10.92 -1.84 -11.77
C PRO A 164 -10.79 -2.66 -13.07
N GLY A 165 -11.05 -2.06 -14.23
CA GLY A 165 -10.90 -2.70 -15.54
C GLY A 165 -9.47 -2.74 -16.09
N THR A 166 -8.48 -2.18 -15.38
CA THR A 166 -7.08 -2.13 -15.85
C THR A 166 -6.33 -3.45 -15.64
N LEU A 167 -6.86 -4.34 -14.79
CA LEU A 167 -6.26 -5.63 -14.50
C LEU A 167 -6.55 -6.65 -15.59
N GLN A 168 -5.49 -7.24 -16.14
CA GLN A 168 -5.60 -8.37 -17.05
C GLN A 168 -5.90 -9.66 -16.27
N GLU A 169 -6.46 -10.67 -16.95
CA GLU A 169 -6.84 -11.95 -16.32
C GLU A 169 -5.62 -12.69 -15.71
N ASP A 170 -4.47 -12.64 -16.39
CA ASP A 170 -3.21 -13.20 -15.89
C ASP A 170 -2.72 -12.50 -14.61
N GLN A 171 -2.86 -11.17 -14.56
CA GLN A 171 -2.52 -10.35 -13.41
C GLN A 171 -3.46 -10.64 -12.23
N ALA A 172 -4.76 -10.74 -12.48
CA ALA A 172 -5.74 -11.12 -11.48
C ALA A 172 -5.49 -12.53 -10.93
N SER A 173 -5.11 -13.47 -11.81
CA SER A 173 -4.73 -14.83 -11.43
C SER A 173 -3.46 -14.86 -10.58
N LEU A 174 -2.44 -14.07 -10.94
CA LEU A 174 -1.21 -13.97 -10.15
C LEU A 174 -1.48 -13.38 -8.77
N LEU A 175 -2.21 -12.27 -8.68
CA LEU A 175 -2.51 -11.64 -7.40
C LEU A 175 -3.34 -12.58 -6.52
N SER A 176 -4.31 -13.29 -7.08
CA SER A 176 -5.10 -14.27 -6.32
C SER A 176 -4.23 -15.39 -5.74
N LYS A 177 -3.23 -15.89 -6.50
CA LYS A 177 -2.25 -16.87 -5.98
C LYS A 177 -1.44 -16.28 -4.83
N ARG A 178 -0.95 -15.04 -4.97
CA ARG A 178 -0.16 -14.36 -3.93
C ARG A 178 -0.97 -14.13 -2.65
N LEU A 179 -2.22 -13.67 -2.78
CA LEU A 179 -3.13 -13.47 -1.63
C LEU A 179 -3.39 -14.79 -0.90
N VAL A 180 -3.63 -15.89 -1.64
CA VAL A 180 -3.75 -17.23 -1.04
C VAL A 180 -2.50 -17.59 -0.25
N ASP A 181 -1.33 -17.38 -0.83
CA ASP A 181 -0.07 -17.75 -0.19
C ASP A 181 0.16 -16.95 1.10
N TRP A 182 -0.08 -15.64 1.07
CA TRP A 182 0.08 -14.77 2.24
C TRP A 182 -0.94 -15.08 3.33
N LEU A 183 -2.21 -15.33 2.98
CA LEU A 183 -3.26 -15.66 3.95
C LEU A 183 -3.04 -17.03 4.60
N ARG A 184 -2.53 -18.02 3.85
CA ARG A 184 -2.45 -19.40 4.33
C ARG A 184 -1.10 -19.79 4.93
N TYR A 185 0.01 -19.26 4.41
CA TYR A 185 1.35 -19.74 4.73
C TYR A 185 2.21 -18.72 5.47
N ALA A 186 1.62 -17.64 5.99
CA ALA A 186 2.33 -16.77 6.91
C ALA A 186 2.74 -17.53 8.18
N ARG A 187 4.00 -17.33 8.60
CA ARG A 187 4.63 -18.03 9.71
C ARG A 187 3.89 -17.76 11.02
N VAL A 188 3.89 -18.75 11.91
CA VAL A 188 3.38 -18.65 13.28
C VAL A 188 4.48 -18.44 14.32
N GLN A 189 5.70 -18.13 13.87
CA GLN A 189 6.85 -17.79 14.71
C GLN A 189 7.13 -16.29 14.60
N GLN A 190 7.51 -15.67 15.71
CA GLN A 190 7.89 -14.25 15.72
C GLN A 190 9.16 -13.99 14.91
N GLY A 191 9.33 -12.76 14.45
CA GLY A 191 10.60 -12.28 13.93
C GLY A 191 11.68 -12.24 15.01
N THR A 192 12.95 -12.23 14.59
CA THR A 192 14.07 -11.99 15.50
C THR A 192 14.04 -10.56 16.01
N SER A 193 14.21 -10.37 17.32
CA SER A 193 14.36 -9.02 17.87
C SER A 193 15.67 -8.40 17.37
N HIS A 194 15.59 -7.17 16.87
CA HIS A 194 16.75 -6.38 16.45
C HIS A 194 17.46 -5.69 17.63
N SER A 195 17.04 -5.95 18.88
CA SER A 195 17.69 -5.39 20.07
C SER A 195 19.00 -6.13 20.38
N GLY A 196 20.08 -5.66 19.78
CA GLY A 196 21.46 -6.11 20.01
C GLY A 196 22.00 -5.61 21.36
N GLY A 197 21.51 -6.16 22.47
CA GLY A 197 22.15 -6.00 23.78
C GLY A 197 23.29 -7.01 23.94
N PHE A 198 24.49 -6.52 24.26
CA PHE A 198 25.75 -7.28 24.45
C PHE A 198 25.68 -8.42 25.52
N PHE A 199 24.57 -8.54 26.26
CA PHE A 199 24.34 -9.57 27.30
C PHE A 199 23.13 -10.48 27.01
N SER A 200 22.74 -10.66 25.76
CA SER A 200 21.63 -11.55 25.40
C SER A 200 22.06 -13.01 25.49
N THR A 201 21.49 -13.77 26.43
CA THR A 201 21.71 -15.22 26.54
C THR A 201 21.32 -15.93 25.23
N PRO A 202 21.94 -17.06 24.86
CA PRO A 202 21.62 -17.78 23.61
C PRO A 202 20.15 -18.24 23.50
N ARG A 203 19.41 -18.30 24.63
CA ARG A 203 17.95 -18.53 24.64
C ARG A 203 17.11 -17.32 24.25
N ALA A 204 17.63 -16.10 24.39
CA ALA A 204 16.94 -14.86 24.02
C ALA A 204 16.90 -14.61 22.49
N ARG A 205 17.58 -15.43 21.69
CA ARG A 205 17.58 -15.37 20.22
C ARG A 205 16.53 -16.26 19.55
N GLN A 206 15.84 -17.12 20.31
CA GLN A 206 14.79 -17.95 19.72
C GLN A 206 13.53 -17.11 19.51
N SER A 207 13.14 -16.98 18.25
CA SER A 207 11.83 -16.46 17.84
C SER A 207 10.73 -17.17 18.62
N GLY A 208 10.08 -16.46 19.55
CA GLY A 208 8.97 -16.99 20.32
C GLY A 208 7.78 -17.35 19.41
N PRO A 209 6.86 -18.20 19.87
CA PRO A 209 5.62 -18.44 19.14
C PRO A 209 4.78 -17.16 19.08
N ILE A 210 3.99 -17.02 18.03
CA ILE A 210 2.90 -16.06 17.98
C ILE A 210 1.77 -16.57 18.87
N THR A 211 1.14 -15.68 19.64
CA THR A 211 -0.03 -16.00 20.46
C THR A 211 -1.29 -15.47 19.80
N GLU A 212 -2.45 -15.94 20.23
CA GLU A 212 -3.76 -15.38 19.88
C GLU A 212 -4.19 -14.36 20.95
N VAL A 213 -5.36 -13.74 20.76
CA VAL A 213 -5.90 -12.72 21.66
C VAL A 213 -6.11 -13.24 23.09
N ASP A 214 -6.43 -14.53 23.23
CA ASP A 214 -6.62 -15.23 24.50
C ASP A 214 -5.29 -15.71 25.13
N GLY A 215 -4.15 -15.43 24.50
CA GLY A 215 -2.83 -15.86 24.93
C GLY A 215 -2.48 -17.31 24.56
N ALA A 216 -3.37 -18.06 23.88
CA ALA A 216 -3.05 -19.38 23.36
C ALA A 216 -1.99 -19.28 22.24
N VAL A 217 -1.19 -20.33 22.06
CA VAL A 217 -0.22 -20.37 20.95
C VAL A 217 -0.96 -20.59 19.63
N ALA A 218 -0.67 -19.78 18.62
CA ALA A 218 -1.22 -19.94 17.28
C ALA A 218 -0.65 -21.22 16.62
N SER A 219 -1.50 -22.21 16.34
CA SER A 219 -1.08 -23.53 15.83
C SER A 219 -1.27 -23.71 14.33
N ASP A 220 -2.37 -23.21 13.76
CA ASP A 220 -2.82 -23.63 12.43
C ASP A 220 -2.27 -22.72 11.32
N PHE A 221 -2.61 -21.43 11.37
CA PHE A 221 -2.05 -20.40 10.51
C PHE A 221 -2.20 -19.03 11.16
N PHE A 222 -1.35 -18.10 10.74
CA PHE A 222 -1.34 -16.72 11.23
C PHE A 222 -2.58 -15.93 10.77
N THR A 223 -3.11 -15.08 11.65
CA THR A 223 -4.31 -14.26 11.41
C THR A 223 -4.10 -12.81 11.85
N VAL A 224 -5.00 -11.89 11.48
CA VAL A 224 -4.95 -10.49 11.96
C VAL A 224 -5.20 -10.34 13.46
N LEU A 225 -5.74 -11.37 14.13
CA LEU A 225 -5.93 -11.42 15.59
C LEU A 225 -4.76 -12.11 16.30
N SER A 226 -3.67 -12.38 15.59
CA SER A 226 -2.44 -12.92 16.15
C SER A 226 -1.58 -11.82 16.77
N MET A 227 -1.06 -12.10 17.97
CA MET A 227 -0.27 -11.20 18.79
C MET A 227 1.20 -11.63 18.80
N GLY A 228 2.10 -10.67 18.62
CA GLY A 228 3.55 -10.87 18.64
C GLY A 228 4.29 -9.56 18.89
N GLN A 229 5.53 -9.65 19.35
CA GLN A 229 6.37 -8.46 19.57
C GLN A 229 7.06 -8.00 18.28
N HIS A 230 7.43 -8.95 17.42
CA HIS A 230 8.14 -8.69 16.18
C HIS A 230 7.49 -9.50 15.06
N PHE A 231 6.89 -8.81 14.09
CA PHE A 231 6.26 -9.47 12.95
C PHE A 231 7.23 -9.61 11.77
N THR A 232 7.24 -10.77 11.12
CA THR A 232 7.99 -11.03 9.89
C THR A 232 7.30 -10.41 8.67
N GLU A 233 8.02 -10.29 7.55
CA GLU A 233 7.48 -9.71 6.31
C GLU A 233 6.22 -10.42 5.81
N ASP A 234 6.18 -11.75 5.86
CA ASP A 234 5.04 -12.56 5.47
C ASP A 234 3.83 -12.38 6.40
N GLN A 235 4.05 -12.14 7.70
CA GLN A 235 2.97 -11.79 8.65
C GLN A 235 2.36 -10.42 8.32
N TRP A 236 3.19 -9.44 7.97
CA TRP A 236 2.69 -8.15 7.49
C TRP A 236 1.93 -8.26 6.17
N LEU A 237 2.42 -9.07 5.23
CA LEU A 237 1.74 -9.32 3.96
C LEU A 237 0.40 -10.04 4.18
N ASN A 238 0.29 -10.92 5.18
CA ASN A 238 -0.98 -11.52 5.59
C ASN A 238 -1.99 -10.46 6.05
N VAL A 239 -1.58 -9.55 6.95
CA VAL A 239 -2.46 -8.48 7.44
C VAL A 239 -2.90 -7.56 6.30
N GLN A 240 -2.00 -7.20 5.39
CA GLN A 240 -2.32 -6.38 4.23
C GLN A 240 -3.20 -7.13 3.20
N ALA A 241 -2.96 -8.42 2.99
CA ALA A 241 -3.80 -9.25 2.14
C ALA A 241 -5.24 -9.31 2.67
N PHE A 242 -5.41 -9.45 4.00
CA PHE A 242 -6.71 -9.42 4.64
C PHE A 242 -7.40 -8.06 4.50
N SER A 243 -6.69 -6.95 4.67
CA SER A 243 -7.29 -5.60 4.53
C SER A 243 -7.76 -5.28 3.11
N MET A 244 -7.18 -5.91 2.10
CA MET A 244 -7.58 -5.78 0.70
C MET A 244 -8.57 -6.85 0.23
N LEU A 245 -8.85 -7.85 1.07
CA LEU A 245 -9.55 -9.06 0.68
C LEU A 245 -10.97 -8.79 0.17
N GLN A 246 -11.71 -7.92 0.86
CA GLN A 246 -13.08 -7.58 0.46
C GLN A 246 -13.11 -6.94 -0.93
N THR A 247 -12.31 -5.90 -1.15
CA THR A 247 -12.20 -5.21 -2.44
C THR A 247 -11.88 -6.20 -3.55
N TRP A 248 -10.94 -7.11 -3.31
CA TRP A 248 -10.52 -8.10 -4.29
C TRP A 248 -11.60 -9.14 -4.61
N LEU A 249 -12.31 -9.62 -3.60
CA LEU A 249 -13.40 -10.60 -3.78
C LEU A 249 -14.56 -10.01 -4.58
N LEU A 250 -14.91 -8.74 -4.34
CA LEU A 250 -15.96 -8.04 -5.09
C LEU A 250 -15.59 -7.88 -6.56
N LEU A 251 -14.34 -7.57 -6.87
CA LEU A 251 -13.86 -7.38 -8.24
C LEU A 251 -13.69 -8.69 -9.00
N SER A 252 -13.39 -9.75 -8.27
CA SER A 252 -13.26 -11.09 -8.83
C SER A 252 -14.62 -11.78 -9.00
N SER A 253 -15.74 -11.14 -8.64
CA SER A 253 -17.07 -11.73 -8.80
C SER A 253 -17.40 -11.88 -10.30
N PRO A 254 -17.91 -13.04 -10.74
CA PRO A 254 -18.34 -13.23 -12.13
C PRO A 254 -19.48 -12.29 -12.54
N GLU A 255 -20.23 -11.77 -11.56
CA GLU A 255 -21.16 -10.65 -11.70
C GLU A 255 -20.39 -9.34 -11.57
N GLY A 256 -19.76 -8.89 -12.66
CA GLY A 256 -19.06 -7.60 -12.66
C GLY A 256 -20.02 -6.41 -12.41
N PRO A 257 -19.50 -5.24 -12.00
CA PRO A 257 -20.30 -4.02 -11.78
C PRO A 257 -20.92 -3.41 -13.06
N GLY A 258 -20.84 -4.09 -14.21
CA GLY A 258 -21.28 -3.63 -15.52
C GLY A 258 -22.55 -4.28 -16.06
N THR A 259 -23.33 -4.99 -15.24
CA THR A 259 -24.56 -5.68 -15.70
C THR A 259 -25.83 -5.24 -14.95
N ALA A 260 -25.86 -4.00 -14.44
CA ALA A 260 -27.03 -3.47 -13.73
C ALA A 260 -28.04 -2.70 -14.61
N ASP A 261 -27.74 -2.43 -15.89
CA ASP A 261 -28.58 -1.55 -16.74
C ASP A 261 -29.10 -2.21 -18.04
N ALA A 262 -29.25 -3.53 -18.05
CA ALA A 262 -29.94 -4.20 -19.16
C ALA A 262 -30.62 -5.50 -18.70
N GLU A 263 -31.73 -5.39 -17.98
CA GLU A 263 -32.78 -6.43 -18.01
C GLU A 263 -34.10 -5.86 -17.49
N ASP A 264 -34.74 -5.06 -18.35
CA ASP A 264 -36.20 -4.97 -18.37
C ASP A 264 -36.71 -6.24 -19.09
N ARG A 265 -37.55 -7.01 -18.38
CA ARG A 265 -38.39 -8.13 -18.84
C ARG A 265 -37.70 -9.45 -19.21
N SER A 266 -37.77 -10.42 -18.30
CA SER A 266 -38.72 -11.54 -18.49
C SER A 266 -38.87 -12.36 -17.21
N GLU A 267 -40.09 -12.36 -16.68
CA GLU A 267 -40.57 -13.41 -15.79
C GLU A 267 -40.66 -14.70 -16.60
N LEU A 268 -39.79 -15.67 -16.32
CA LEU A 268 -40.13 -17.07 -16.58
C LEU A 268 -39.53 -17.97 -15.51
N GLU A 269 -40.45 -18.58 -14.78
CA GLU A 269 -40.26 -19.66 -13.84
C GLU A 269 -39.34 -20.77 -14.40
N GLY A 270 -38.41 -21.25 -13.58
CA GLY A 270 -37.49 -22.30 -14.00
C GLY A 270 -36.57 -22.76 -12.90
N SER A 271 -37.14 -23.34 -11.85
CA SER A 271 -36.44 -24.05 -10.77
C SER A 271 -35.38 -25.04 -11.30
N THR A 272 -34.09 -24.71 -11.18
CA THR A 272 -32.97 -25.67 -11.14
C THR A 272 -31.91 -25.24 -10.12
N LEU A 273 -32.32 -25.06 -8.86
CA LEU A 273 -31.41 -25.11 -7.72
C LEU A 273 -31.23 -26.58 -7.31
N SER A 274 -30.41 -27.34 -8.03
CA SER A 274 -29.83 -28.60 -7.54
C SER A 274 -28.77 -29.13 -8.50
N VAL A 275 -27.74 -29.77 -7.93
CA VAL A 275 -26.63 -30.50 -8.57
C VAL A 275 -25.40 -29.66 -8.98
N LEU A 276 -24.74 -29.04 -8.01
CA LEU A 276 -23.29 -28.77 -8.08
C LEU A 276 -22.48 -29.35 -6.89
N SER A 277 -23.08 -30.24 -6.10
CA SER A 277 -22.33 -31.05 -5.14
C SER A 277 -21.97 -32.40 -5.77
N ALA A 278 -20.68 -32.75 -5.71
CA ALA A 278 -20.09 -34.07 -5.99
C ALA A 278 -19.44 -34.35 -7.37
N ALA A 279 -18.88 -33.35 -8.07
CA ALA A 279 -18.01 -33.59 -9.24
C ALA A 279 -16.69 -32.78 -9.26
N SER A 280 -16.17 -32.33 -8.11
CA SER A 280 -14.98 -31.47 -8.03
C SER A 280 -13.78 -32.07 -7.29
N ALA A 281 -13.76 -33.37 -7.00
CA ALA A 281 -12.65 -34.01 -6.26
C ALA A 281 -11.32 -34.08 -7.05
N GLY A 282 -11.26 -33.57 -8.29
CA GLY A 282 -10.05 -33.63 -9.13
C GLY A 282 -9.80 -32.44 -10.06
N ARG A 283 -10.63 -31.39 -10.07
CA ARG A 283 -10.33 -30.16 -10.83
C ARG A 283 -9.55 -29.19 -9.94
N GLN A 284 -8.36 -28.79 -10.39
CA GLN A 284 -7.63 -27.68 -9.75
C GLN A 284 -8.50 -26.44 -9.83
N LEU A 285 -8.89 -25.91 -8.67
CA LEU A 285 -9.67 -24.67 -8.58
C LEU A 285 -8.94 -23.53 -9.27
N LEU A 286 -9.70 -22.66 -9.95
CA LEU A 286 -9.13 -21.42 -10.47
C LEU A 286 -8.55 -20.60 -9.31
N PRO A 287 -7.51 -19.78 -9.54
CA PRO A 287 -6.90 -18.97 -8.49
C PRO A 287 -7.91 -18.13 -7.70
N GLN A 288 -8.92 -17.53 -8.35
CA GLN A 288 -9.95 -16.77 -7.64
C GLN A 288 -10.84 -17.66 -6.77
N GLU A 289 -11.21 -18.85 -7.23
CA GLU A 289 -12.01 -19.81 -6.46
C GLU A 289 -11.24 -20.33 -5.23
N ARG A 290 -9.96 -20.63 -5.41
CA ARG A 290 -9.07 -21.00 -4.30
C ARG A 290 -8.97 -19.87 -3.28
N LEU A 291 -8.87 -18.62 -3.74
CA LEU A 291 -8.87 -17.47 -2.84
C LEU A 291 -10.17 -17.34 -2.06
N ARG A 292 -11.35 -17.50 -2.70
CA ARG A 292 -12.65 -17.50 -1.99
C ARG A 292 -12.70 -18.55 -0.88
N LYS A 293 -12.21 -19.77 -1.16
CA LYS A 293 -12.14 -20.83 -0.15
C LYS A 293 -11.23 -20.46 1.02
N VAL A 294 -10.01 -20.00 0.73
CA VAL A 294 -9.04 -19.60 1.77
C VAL A 294 -9.53 -18.40 2.57
N ALA A 295 -10.17 -17.43 1.91
CA ALA A 295 -10.81 -16.29 2.55
C ALA A 295 -11.89 -16.72 3.53
N PHE A 296 -12.75 -17.66 3.13
CA PHE A 296 -13.79 -18.21 4.01
C PHE A 296 -13.19 -18.90 5.24
N GLU A 297 -12.20 -19.79 5.05
CA GLU A 297 -11.50 -20.46 6.16
C GLU A 297 -10.81 -19.45 7.10
N TYR A 298 -10.18 -18.41 6.54
CA TYR A 298 -9.53 -17.35 7.31
C TYR A 298 -10.56 -16.57 8.15
N CYS A 299 -11.66 -16.14 7.56
CA CYS A 299 -12.73 -15.43 8.26
C CYS A 299 -13.40 -16.30 9.35
N GLN A 300 -13.61 -17.59 9.08
CA GLN A 300 -14.13 -18.52 10.09
C GLN A 300 -13.18 -18.59 11.29
N ARG A 301 -11.87 -18.68 11.06
CA ARG A 301 -10.86 -18.68 12.12
C ARG A 301 -10.90 -17.40 12.94
N LEU A 302 -11.07 -16.25 12.31
CA LEU A 302 -11.22 -14.97 13.02
C LEU A 302 -12.44 -14.96 13.93
N ILE A 303 -13.58 -15.46 13.45
CA ILE A 303 -14.81 -15.55 14.26
C ILE A 303 -14.56 -16.46 15.47
N GLU A 304 -13.93 -17.62 15.26
CA GLU A 304 -13.55 -18.52 16.36
C GLU A 304 -12.65 -17.85 17.39
N GLN A 305 -11.58 -17.16 16.96
CA GLN A 305 -10.66 -16.45 17.84
C GLN A 305 -11.35 -15.31 18.60
N SER A 306 -12.23 -14.55 17.93
CA SER A 306 -12.96 -13.44 18.56
C SER A 306 -13.94 -13.88 19.64
N ASN A 307 -14.39 -15.14 19.59
CA ASN A 307 -15.28 -15.71 20.59
C ASN A 307 -14.54 -16.30 21.80
N ARG A 308 -13.21 -16.39 21.76
CA ARG A 308 -12.40 -16.85 22.90
C ARG A 308 -12.31 -15.72 23.92
N ARG A 309 -12.57 -16.05 25.19
CA ARG A 309 -12.58 -15.11 26.32
C ARG A 309 -11.24 -15.07 27.02
#